data_AF-A0A4R7ZYC5-F1
#
_entry.id   AF-A0A4R7ZYC5-F1
#
_cell.length_a   1.000
_cell.length_b   1.000
_cell.length_c   1.000
_cell.angle_alpha   90.00
_cell.angle_beta   90.00
_cell.angle_gamma   90.00
#
_symmetry.space_group_name_H-M   'P 1'
#
loop_
_entity.id
_entity.type
_entity.pdbx_description
1 polymer ?
#
loop_
_entity_poly.entity_id
_entity_poly.type
_entity_poly.pdbx_seq_one_letter_code
_entity_poly.pdbx_strand_id
1 'polypeptide(L)'
;MEPQPVRAITDVETMRALSDPTRVAILRLLMSGDRTAPPVMSAKELAAALGEPQTKLYRHLKQLEAAELIRVAETRLVSGIQEQRYQTAQLDFEISRDLVTDEASGEFADTLSALFGEFRTELVANLSAGRVPIGAEAQTPLGLLIGRGMVRRVSRDRAAEFRRRLLALQAEFDALEDDDPDGIPVHLLVGWYAVTEPAAGE
;
A
#
# COMPACT_ATOMS: atom_id res chain seq x y z
N MET A 1 17.84 -12.72 1.40
CA MET A 1 17.75 -11.51 0.58
C MET A 1 16.89 -10.55 1.34
N GLU A 2 17.41 -9.39 1.69
CA GLU A 2 16.64 -8.38 2.42
C GLU A 2 15.58 -7.76 1.51
N PRO A 3 14.42 -7.35 2.05
CA PRO A 3 13.40 -6.68 1.26
C PRO A 3 13.93 -5.33 0.76
N GLN A 4 13.64 -5.00 -0.49
CA GLN A 4 14.04 -3.71 -1.04
C GLN A 4 13.15 -2.57 -0.50
N PRO A 5 13.69 -1.36 -0.28
CA PRO A 5 12.92 -0.25 0.30
C PRO A 5 11.69 0.13 -0.54
N VAL A 6 11.84 0.20 -1.86
CA VAL A 6 10.78 0.56 -2.81
C VAL A 6 10.86 -0.35 -4.02
N ARG A 7 9.72 -0.88 -4.48
CA ARG A 7 9.60 -1.63 -5.75
C ARG A 7 8.90 -0.79 -6.80
N ALA A 8 9.61 -0.50 -7.89
CA ALA A 8 8.98 0.04 -9.09
C ALA A 8 8.14 -1.06 -9.78
N ILE A 9 6.86 -0.79 -9.97
CA ILE A 9 5.94 -1.65 -10.74
C ILE A 9 5.96 -1.15 -12.18
N THR A 10 6.60 -1.92 -13.06
CA THR A 10 6.81 -1.57 -14.47
C THR A 10 6.21 -2.57 -15.45
N ASP A 11 5.52 -3.59 -14.96
CA ASP A 11 4.86 -4.63 -15.76
C ASP A 11 3.41 -4.89 -15.30
N VAL A 12 2.61 -5.39 -16.24
CA VAL A 12 1.16 -5.64 -16.04
C VAL A 12 0.92 -6.86 -15.14
N GLU A 13 1.83 -7.82 -15.08
CA GLU A 13 1.65 -9.02 -14.26
C GLU A 13 1.72 -8.70 -12.77
N THR A 14 2.71 -7.91 -12.37
CA THR A 14 2.86 -7.40 -11.01
C THR A 14 1.70 -6.46 -10.65
N MET A 15 1.29 -5.58 -11.58
CA MET A 15 0.08 -4.75 -11.37
C MET A 15 -1.15 -5.62 -11.14
N ARG A 16 -1.34 -6.68 -11.94
CA ARG A 16 -2.44 -7.62 -11.75
C ARG A 16 -2.41 -8.33 -10.42
N ALA A 17 -1.23 -8.64 -9.91
CA ALA A 17 -1.10 -9.17 -8.57
C ALA A 17 -1.59 -8.16 -7.50
N LEU A 18 -1.41 -6.86 -7.71
CA LEU A 18 -1.85 -5.81 -6.78
C LEU A 18 -3.33 -5.41 -6.91
N SER A 19 -4.01 -5.75 -8.01
CA SER A 19 -5.44 -5.46 -8.20
C SER A 19 -6.40 -6.24 -7.30
N ASP A 20 -5.92 -7.27 -6.61
CA ASP A 20 -6.77 -8.11 -5.76
C ASP A 20 -6.68 -7.68 -4.29
N PRO A 21 -7.81 -7.35 -3.66
CA PRO A 21 -7.83 -6.88 -2.29
C PRO A 21 -7.23 -7.86 -1.27
N THR A 22 -7.40 -9.18 -1.48
CA THR A 22 -6.83 -10.19 -0.58
C THR A 22 -5.31 -10.22 -0.72
N ARG A 23 -4.77 -10.06 -1.93
CA ARG A 23 -3.31 -9.98 -2.15
C ARG A 23 -2.71 -8.75 -1.50
N VAL A 24 -3.35 -7.59 -1.63
CA VAL A 24 -2.92 -6.34 -0.95
C VAL A 24 -3.00 -6.49 0.58
N ALA A 25 -4.05 -7.10 1.11
CA ALA A 25 -4.17 -7.33 2.55
C ALA A 25 -3.10 -8.27 3.12
N ILE A 26 -2.72 -9.32 2.37
CA ILE A 26 -1.58 -10.18 2.72
C ILE A 26 -0.28 -9.36 2.75
N LEU A 27 -0.04 -8.56 1.71
CA LEU A 27 1.17 -7.73 1.63
C LEU A 27 1.24 -6.75 2.79
N ARG A 28 0.14 -6.07 3.15
CA ARG A 28 0.11 -5.19 4.33
C ARG A 28 0.55 -5.91 5.58
N LEU A 29 0.05 -7.11 5.85
CA LEU A 29 0.46 -7.87 7.04
C LEU A 29 1.96 -8.20 7.01
N LEU A 30 2.49 -8.61 5.85
CA LEU A 30 3.89 -8.95 5.68
C LEU A 30 4.83 -7.73 5.64
N MET A 31 4.30 -6.54 5.40
CA MET A 31 5.01 -5.25 5.40
C MET A 31 4.78 -4.46 6.69
N SER A 32 3.96 -4.96 7.61
CA SER A 32 3.63 -4.27 8.85
C SER A 32 4.75 -4.32 9.88
N GLY A 33 4.72 -3.40 10.84
CA GLY A 33 5.72 -3.34 11.91
C GLY A 33 7.03 -2.69 11.46
N ASP A 34 8.11 -3.05 12.14
CA ASP A 34 9.44 -2.49 11.90
C ASP A 34 9.91 -2.75 10.46
N ARG A 35 10.14 -1.66 9.72
CA ARG A 35 10.62 -1.69 8.32
C ARG A 35 11.96 -2.43 8.17
N THR A 36 12.78 -2.48 9.23
CA THR A 36 14.06 -3.18 9.24
C THR A 36 13.94 -4.70 9.46
N ALA A 37 12.84 -5.14 10.07
CA ALA A 37 12.58 -6.55 10.36
C ALA A 37 11.13 -6.98 10.07
N PRO A 38 10.71 -7.01 8.78
CA PRO A 38 9.34 -7.33 8.44
C PRO A 38 8.95 -8.75 8.88
N PRO A 39 7.69 -8.95 9.29
CA PRO A 39 7.24 -10.20 9.87
C PRO A 39 7.35 -11.36 8.88
N VAL A 40 7.69 -12.52 9.42
CA VAL A 40 7.67 -13.79 8.71
C VAL A 40 6.44 -14.56 9.17
N MET A 41 5.49 -14.83 8.28
CA MET A 41 4.20 -15.42 8.65
C MET A 41 3.89 -16.70 7.85
N SER A 42 3.26 -17.69 8.47
CA SER A 42 2.72 -18.85 7.76
C SER A 42 1.35 -18.55 7.14
N ALA A 43 0.91 -19.39 6.20
CA ALA A 43 -0.44 -19.28 5.63
C ALA A 43 -1.54 -19.35 6.71
N LYS A 44 -1.30 -20.10 7.80
CA LYS A 44 -2.22 -20.20 8.94
C LYS A 44 -2.30 -18.89 9.73
N GLU A 45 -1.15 -18.26 9.99
CA GLU A 45 -1.08 -16.99 10.71
C GLU A 45 -1.73 -15.85 9.91
N LEU A 46 -1.45 -15.78 8.60
CA LEU A 46 -2.09 -14.84 7.69
C LEU A 46 -3.61 -15.04 7.63
N ALA A 47 -4.07 -16.29 7.56
CA ALA A 47 -5.49 -16.64 7.57
C ALA A 47 -6.19 -16.14 8.84
N ALA A 48 -5.58 -16.41 10.00
CA ALA A 48 -6.09 -15.98 11.29
C ALA A 48 -6.16 -14.44 11.38
N ALA A 49 -5.10 -13.73 10.95
CA ALA A 49 -5.05 -12.28 10.96
C ALA A 49 -6.07 -11.62 10.02
N LEU A 50 -6.36 -12.24 8.88
CA LEU A 50 -7.35 -11.77 7.91
C LEU A 50 -8.79 -12.22 8.23
N GLY A 51 -8.99 -13.13 9.19
CA GLY A 51 -10.30 -13.72 9.47
C GLY A 51 -10.83 -14.60 8.33
N GLU A 52 -9.94 -15.15 7.50
CA GLU A 52 -10.28 -15.92 6.30
C GLU A 52 -9.88 -17.40 6.45
N PRO A 53 -10.54 -18.35 5.76
CA PRO A 53 -10.09 -19.73 5.71
C PRO A 53 -8.71 -19.85 5.04
N GLN A 54 -7.79 -20.59 5.66
CA GLN A 54 -6.43 -20.82 5.16
C GLN A 54 -6.41 -21.35 3.71
N THR A 55 -7.35 -22.20 3.33
CA THR A 55 -7.45 -22.77 1.98
C THR A 55 -7.65 -21.72 0.89
N LYS A 56 -8.31 -20.59 1.21
CA LYS A 56 -8.49 -19.48 0.27
C LYS A 56 -7.16 -18.81 -0.05
N LEU A 57 -6.25 -18.70 0.94
CA LEU A 57 -5.00 -17.95 0.79
C LEU A 57 -3.99 -18.60 -0.14
N TYR A 58 -3.97 -19.93 -0.28
CA TYR A 58 -2.93 -20.62 -1.07
C TYR A 58 -2.81 -20.12 -2.51
N ARG A 59 -3.94 -19.83 -3.16
CA ARG A 59 -3.92 -19.27 -4.52
C ARG A 59 -3.30 -17.87 -4.55
N HIS A 60 -3.65 -17.03 -3.57
CA HIS A 60 -3.14 -15.66 -3.47
C HIS A 60 -1.64 -15.64 -3.16
N LEU A 61 -1.19 -16.50 -2.23
CA LEU A 61 0.23 -16.66 -1.91
C LEU A 61 1.04 -17.11 -3.11
N LYS A 62 0.55 -18.10 -3.87
CA LYS A 62 1.22 -18.56 -5.10
C LYS A 62 1.33 -17.45 -6.16
N GLN A 63 0.29 -16.63 -6.32
CA GLN A 63 0.29 -15.51 -7.27
C GLN A 63 1.25 -14.40 -6.83
N LEU A 64 1.30 -14.08 -5.54
CA LEU A 64 2.24 -13.12 -4.98
C LEU A 64 3.69 -13.62 -5.10
N GLU A 65 3.93 -14.90 -4.87
CA GLU A 65 5.26 -15.52 -5.04
C GLU A 65 5.69 -15.53 -6.51
N ALA A 66 4.79 -15.85 -7.43
CA ALA A 66 5.06 -15.83 -8.86
C ALA A 66 5.39 -14.42 -9.38
N ALA A 67 4.75 -13.39 -8.81
CA ALA A 67 5.05 -11.99 -9.09
C ALA A 67 6.26 -11.46 -8.27
N GLU A 68 6.94 -12.33 -7.52
CA GLU A 68 8.08 -12.01 -6.65
C GLU A 68 7.80 -10.91 -5.62
N LEU A 69 6.54 -10.75 -5.22
CA LEU A 69 6.10 -9.78 -4.21
C LEU A 69 6.28 -10.31 -2.79
N ILE A 70 6.31 -11.64 -2.65
CA ILE A 70 6.64 -12.35 -1.42
C ILE A 70 7.63 -13.47 -1.74
N ARG A 71 8.29 -13.98 -0.71
CA ARG A 71 9.20 -15.12 -0.82
C ARG A 71 9.00 -16.08 0.34
N VAL A 72 9.33 -17.36 0.14
CA VAL A 72 9.45 -18.32 1.24
C VAL A 72 10.73 -18.01 2.02
N ALA A 73 10.58 -17.50 3.24
CA ALA A 73 11.69 -17.16 4.13
C ALA A 73 12.27 -18.39 4.81
N GLU A 74 11.40 -19.33 5.20
CA GLU A 74 11.79 -20.60 5.79
C GLU A 74 10.70 -21.65 5.57
N THR A 75 11.06 -22.91 5.78
CA THR A 75 10.13 -24.02 5.69
C THR A 75 10.31 -24.90 6.91
N ARG A 76 9.21 -25.13 7.65
CA ARG A 76 9.20 -25.87 8.92
C ARG A 76 8.34 -27.12 8.82
N LEU A 77 8.72 -28.18 9.53
CA LEU A 77 7.90 -29.38 9.64
C LEU A 77 6.95 -29.22 10.85
N VAL A 78 5.64 -29.15 10.61
CA VAL A 78 4.62 -29.05 11.66
C VAL A 78 3.72 -30.27 11.52
N SER A 79 3.73 -31.14 12.55
CA SER A 79 2.97 -32.40 12.57
C SER A 79 3.20 -33.28 11.33
N GLY A 80 4.43 -33.32 10.81
CA GLY A 80 4.80 -34.11 9.64
C GLY A 80 4.48 -33.46 8.28
N ILE A 81 3.86 -32.28 8.27
CA ILE A 81 3.57 -31.52 7.04
C ILE A 81 4.57 -30.38 6.91
N GLN A 82 5.06 -30.16 5.70
CA GLN A 82 5.94 -29.06 5.37
C GLN A 82 5.11 -27.75 5.29
N GLU A 83 5.33 -26.84 6.24
CA GLU A 83 4.72 -25.51 6.29
C GLU A 83 5.73 -24.45 5.80
N GLN A 84 5.35 -23.71 4.76
CA GLN A 84 6.11 -22.56 4.29
C GLN A 84 5.75 -21.32 5.11
N ARG A 85 6.76 -20.49 5.38
CA ARG A 85 6.60 -19.18 5.99
C ARG A 85 7.10 -18.11 5.02
N TYR A 86 6.30 -17.07 4.87
CA TYR A 86 6.46 -16.04 3.84
C TYR A 86 6.93 -14.74 4.45
N GLN A 87 7.70 -13.98 3.68
CA GLN A 87 8.10 -12.61 3.98
C GLN A 87 7.90 -11.75 2.73
N THR A 88 7.64 -10.47 2.92
CA THR A 88 7.61 -9.50 1.82
C THR A 88 8.97 -9.41 1.12
N ALA A 89 8.97 -9.11 -0.18
CA ALA A 89 10.17 -8.80 -0.94
C ALA A 89 10.46 -7.28 -1.00
N GLN A 90 9.53 -6.44 -0.55
CA GLN A 90 9.63 -4.98 -0.59
C GLN A 90 8.95 -4.31 0.60
N LEU A 91 9.28 -3.05 0.87
CA LEU A 91 8.71 -2.22 1.94
C LEU A 91 7.79 -1.11 1.42
N ASP A 92 7.78 -0.86 0.12
CA ASP A 92 6.91 0.10 -0.54
C ASP A 92 6.79 -0.17 -2.05
N PHE A 93 5.84 0.49 -2.71
CA PHE A 93 5.55 0.37 -4.14
C PHE A 93 5.53 1.73 -4.83
N GLU A 94 6.12 1.80 -6.02
CA GLU A 94 5.97 2.92 -6.94
C GLU A 94 5.40 2.40 -8.26
N ILE A 95 4.17 2.79 -8.61
CA ILE A 95 3.55 2.37 -9.87
C ILE A 95 4.00 3.28 -11.01
N SER A 96 4.64 2.70 -12.03
CA SER A 96 5.03 3.45 -13.23
C SER A 96 3.80 4.00 -13.95
N ARG A 97 3.90 5.27 -14.37
CA ARG A 97 2.84 5.93 -15.15
C ARG A 97 2.67 5.34 -16.53
N ASP A 98 3.71 4.69 -17.06
CA ASP A 98 3.69 4.08 -18.38
C ASP A 98 2.78 2.84 -18.43
N LEU A 99 2.39 2.31 -17.26
CA LEU A 99 1.40 1.24 -17.17
C LEU A 99 -0.05 1.75 -17.25
N VAL A 100 -0.27 3.07 -17.21
CA VAL A 100 -1.58 3.68 -17.41
C VAL A 100 -1.85 3.80 -18.91
N THR A 101 -2.13 2.65 -19.54
CA THR A 101 -2.52 2.55 -20.95
C THR A 101 -3.98 2.12 -21.07
N ASP A 102 -4.61 2.29 -22.23
CA ASP A 102 -6.01 1.86 -22.45
C ASP A 102 -6.20 0.36 -22.18
N GLU A 103 -5.24 -0.50 -22.57
CA GLU A 103 -5.30 -1.94 -22.36
C GLU A 103 -5.16 -2.37 -20.89
N ALA A 104 -4.39 -1.62 -20.09
CA ALA A 104 -4.16 -1.88 -18.67
C ALA A 104 -5.02 -0.99 -17.74
N SER A 105 -5.90 -0.16 -18.30
CA SER A 105 -6.68 0.83 -17.55
C SER A 105 -7.59 0.22 -16.48
N GLY A 106 -8.20 -0.93 -16.76
CA GLY A 106 -9.01 -1.68 -15.80
C GLY A 106 -8.18 -2.23 -14.64
N GLU A 107 -7.03 -2.83 -14.95
CA GLU A 107 -6.09 -3.36 -13.95
C GLU A 107 -5.55 -2.24 -13.05
N PHE A 108 -5.22 -1.11 -13.64
CA PHE A 108 -4.80 0.08 -12.91
C PHE A 108 -5.90 0.62 -11.98
N ALA A 109 -7.15 0.67 -12.46
CA ALA A 109 -8.30 1.09 -11.65
C ALA A 109 -8.56 0.12 -10.48
N ASP A 110 -8.44 -1.18 -10.71
CA ASP A 110 -8.60 -2.20 -9.67
C ASP A 110 -7.44 -2.14 -8.66
N THR A 111 -6.21 -1.94 -9.12
CA THR A 111 -5.04 -1.70 -8.25
C THR A 111 -5.25 -0.47 -7.36
N LEU A 112 -5.67 0.67 -7.92
CA LEU A 112 -6.00 1.85 -7.13
C LEU A 112 -7.12 1.58 -6.12
N SER A 113 -8.15 0.84 -6.54
CA SER A 113 -9.27 0.47 -5.67
C SER A 113 -8.83 -0.42 -4.51
N ALA A 114 -7.93 -1.37 -4.75
CA ALA A 114 -7.38 -2.24 -3.72
C ALA A 114 -6.51 -1.45 -2.72
N LEU A 115 -5.61 -0.59 -3.20
CA LEU A 115 -4.75 0.26 -2.36
C LEU A 115 -5.56 1.25 -1.51
N PHE A 116 -6.56 1.92 -2.11
CA PHE A 116 -7.44 2.81 -1.36
C PHE A 116 -8.35 2.05 -0.39
N GLY A 117 -8.81 0.87 -0.80
CA GLY A 117 -9.59 -0.03 0.04
C GLY A 117 -8.82 -0.45 1.29
N GLU A 118 -7.52 -0.67 1.16
CA GLU A 118 -6.63 -1.01 2.27
C GLU A 118 -6.44 0.18 3.23
N PHE A 119 -6.05 1.35 2.72
CA PHE A 119 -5.94 2.55 3.55
C PHE A 119 -7.23 2.85 4.31
N ARG A 120 -8.38 2.72 3.63
CA ARG A 120 -9.71 2.88 4.27
C ARG A 120 -9.91 1.86 5.39
N THR A 121 -9.54 0.60 5.18
CA THR A 121 -9.70 -0.49 6.16
C THR A 121 -8.90 -0.19 7.42
N GLU A 122 -7.63 0.19 7.27
CA GLU A 122 -6.76 0.56 8.38
C GLU A 122 -7.24 1.80 9.14
N LEU A 123 -7.62 2.86 8.41
CA LEU A 123 -8.20 4.06 8.99
C LEU A 123 -9.45 3.76 9.81
N VAL A 124 -10.40 2.99 9.27
CA VAL A 124 -11.65 2.63 9.96
C VAL A 124 -11.37 1.77 11.19
N ALA A 125 -10.41 0.84 11.13
CA ALA A 125 -10.01 0.04 12.27
C ALA A 125 -9.42 0.91 13.39
N ASN A 126 -8.54 1.87 13.05
CA ASN A 126 -7.97 2.82 14.00
C ASN A 126 -9.01 3.76 14.61
N LEU A 127 -9.96 4.25 13.80
CA LEU A 127 -11.11 5.04 14.28
C LEU A 127 -11.99 4.24 15.25
N SER A 128 -12.35 3.01 14.88
CA SER A 128 -13.22 2.15 15.71
C SER A 128 -12.55 1.78 17.04
N ALA A 129 -11.21 1.71 17.05
CA ALA A 129 -10.42 1.48 18.24
C ALA A 129 -10.16 2.75 19.09
N GLY A 130 -10.66 3.93 18.67
CA GLY A 130 -10.41 5.20 19.36
C GLY A 130 -8.96 5.68 19.28
N ARG A 131 -8.17 5.18 18.32
CA ARG A 131 -6.74 5.51 18.15
C ARG A 131 -6.50 6.72 17.24
N VAL A 132 -7.56 7.29 16.66
CA VAL A 132 -7.52 8.50 15.84
C VAL A 132 -8.33 9.58 16.54
N PRO A 133 -7.72 10.71 16.94
CA PRO A 133 -8.46 11.84 17.53
C PRO A 133 -9.49 12.41 16.54
N ILE A 134 -10.75 12.50 16.97
CA ILE A 134 -11.88 13.03 16.18
C ILE A 134 -12.66 14.11 16.95
N GLY A 135 -13.40 14.96 16.24
CA GLY A 135 -14.24 16.00 16.86
C GLY A 135 -13.42 17.15 17.44
N ALA A 136 -13.71 17.57 18.68
CA ALA A 136 -13.02 18.69 19.31
C ALA A 136 -11.51 18.48 19.47
N GLU A 137 -11.08 17.21 19.62
CA GLU A 137 -9.68 16.78 19.74
C GLU A 137 -8.94 16.73 18.38
N ALA A 138 -9.65 16.78 17.26
CA ALA A 138 -9.05 16.84 15.92
C ALA A 138 -8.45 18.21 15.58
N GLN A 139 -8.63 19.22 16.44
CA GLN A 139 -7.97 20.53 16.31
C GLN A 139 -6.48 20.50 16.70
N THR A 140 -5.98 19.33 17.13
CA THR A 140 -4.56 19.09 17.36
C THR A 140 -3.85 18.79 16.03
N PRO A 141 -2.52 18.99 15.92
CA PRO A 141 -1.75 18.61 14.73
C PRO A 141 -1.84 17.13 14.35
N LEU A 142 -2.33 16.27 15.25
CA LEU A 142 -2.44 14.81 15.09
C LEU A 142 -3.86 14.33 14.72
N GLY A 143 -4.82 15.26 14.60
CA GLY A 143 -6.19 14.94 14.24
C GLY A 143 -6.35 14.45 12.80
N LEU A 144 -7.42 13.69 12.53
CA LEU A 144 -7.75 13.22 11.19
C LEU A 144 -7.98 14.39 10.21
N LEU A 145 -7.16 14.49 9.18
CA LEU A 145 -7.34 15.44 8.07
C LEU A 145 -7.86 14.71 6.83
N ILE A 146 -9.15 14.78 6.56
CA ILE A 146 -9.74 14.40 5.27
C ILE A 146 -10.26 15.66 4.58
N GLY A 147 -9.36 16.34 3.87
CA GLY A 147 -9.74 17.46 3.02
C GLY A 147 -10.11 16.97 1.63
N ARG A 148 -11.39 16.97 1.26
CA ARG A 148 -11.75 16.92 -0.17
C ARG A 148 -11.22 18.22 -0.80
N GLY A 149 -10.21 18.12 -1.64
CA GLY A 149 -9.74 19.25 -2.42
C GLY A 149 -10.92 19.85 -3.20
N MET A 150 -11.24 21.12 -2.95
CA MET A 150 -12.19 21.82 -3.82
C MET A 150 -11.58 21.88 -5.23
N VAL A 151 -12.40 21.72 -6.27
CA VAL A 151 -11.96 21.99 -7.64
C VAL A 151 -11.52 23.46 -7.71
N ARG A 152 -10.25 23.71 -8.02
CA ARG A 152 -9.68 25.04 -8.17
C ARG A 152 -9.18 25.20 -9.61
N ARG A 153 -9.55 26.31 -10.24
CA ARG A 153 -8.94 26.73 -11.52
C ARG A 153 -7.67 27.49 -11.19
N VAL A 154 -6.52 26.94 -11.55
CA VAL A 154 -5.19 27.53 -11.37
C VAL A 154 -4.43 27.52 -12.70
N SER A 155 -3.39 28.35 -12.83
CA SER A 155 -2.52 28.28 -14.01
C SER A 155 -1.72 26.97 -14.04
N ARG A 156 -1.25 26.56 -15.23
CA ARG A 156 -0.37 25.39 -15.39
C ARG A 156 0.88 25.49 -14.52
N ASP A 157 1.52 26.66 -14.50
CA ASP A 157 2.73 26.89 -13.69
C ASP A 157 2.45 26.73 -12.20
N ARG A 158 1.31 27.23 -11.72
CA ARG A 158 0.91 27.10 -10.31
C ARG A 158 0.57 25.66 -9.95
N ALA A 159 -0.08 24.93 -10.85
CA ALA A 159 -0.34 23.50 -10.68
C ALA A 159 0.96 22.69 -10.62
N ALA A 160 1.92 22.98 -11.51
CA ALA A 160 3.22 22.33 -11.55
C ALA A 160 4.06 22.65 -10.30
N GLU A 161 4.09 23.91 -9.86
CA GLU A 161 4.77 24.34 -8.64
C GLU A 161 4.19 23.63 -7.40
N PHE A 162 2.86 23.62 -7.27
CA PHE A 162 2.20 22.98 -6.13
C PHE A 162 2.46 21.48 -6.12
N ARG A 163 2.33 20.81 -7.27
CA ARG A 163 2.66 19.38 -7.41
C ARG A 163 4.09 19.09 -7.00
N ARG A 164 5.07 19.89 -7.43
CA ARG A 164 6.47 19.73 -7.04
C ARG A 164 6.67 19.84 -5.53
N ARG A 165 6.04 20.83 -4.89
CA ARG A 165 6.11 21.01 -3.42
C ARG A 165 5.44 19.86 -2.67
N LEU A 166 4.31 19.36 -3.18
CA LEU A 166 3.61 18.22 -2.60
C LEU A 166 4.46 16.95 -2.67
N LEU A 167 5.11 16.69 -3.81
CA LEU A 167 6.04 15.57 -3.96
C LEU A 167 7.27 15.71 -3.05
N ALA A 168 7.80 16.91 -2.88
CA ALA A 168 8.90 17.15 -1.96
C ALA A 168 8.50 16.86 -0.50
N LEU A 169 7.28 17.27 -0.09
CA LEU A 169 6.75 16.99 1.24
C LEU A 169 6.50 15.49 1.46
N GLN A 170 6.02 14.78 0.43
CA GLN A 170 5.87 13.33 0.49
C GLN A 170 7.24 12.65 0.64
N ALA A 171 8.23 13.04 -0.16
CA ALA A 171 9.58 12.48 -0.05
C ALA A 171 10.25 12.76 1.30
N GLU A 172 9.95 13.91 1.93
CA GLU A 172 10.38 14.22 3.30
C GLU A 172 9.76 13.24 4.31
N PHE A 173 8.46 12.92 4.16
CA PHE A 173 7.78 11.94 5.00
C PHE A 173 8.33 10.52 4.79
N ASP A 174 8.54 10.10 3.54
CA ASP A 174 9.04 8.76 3.18
C ASP A 174 10.49 8.53 3.67
N ALA A 175 11.24 9.61 3.93
CA ALA A 175 12.60 9.58 4.45
C ALA A 175 12.68 9.61 5.99
N LEU A 176 11.55 9.68 6.70
CA LEU A 176 11.54 9.60 8.16
C LEU A 176 12.01 8.21 8.61
N GLU A 177 12.90 8.18 9.59
CA GLU A 177 13.35 6.94 10.22
C GLU A 177 12.27 6.44 11.21
N ASP A 178 12.08 5.13 11.26
CA ASP A 178 11.19 4.45 12.22
C ASP A 178 12.03 4.03 13.45
N ASP A 179 12.72 4.99 14.06
CA ASP A 179 13.72 4.75 15.11
C ASP A 179 13.29 5.24 16.50
N ASP A 180 12.13 5.91 16.61
CA ASP A 180 11.56 6.35 17.89
C ASP A 180 10.68 5.23 18.50
N PRO A 181 11.13 4.54 19.57
CA PRO A 181 10.36 3.47 20.20
C PRO A 181 9.06 3.95 20.86
N ASP A 182 8.95 5.25 21.16
CA ASP A 182 7.74 5.89 21.69
C ASP A 182 6.95 6.64 20.59
N GLY A 183 7.38 6.49 19.33
CA GLY A 183 6.75 7.09 18.16
C GLY A 183 5.31 6.62 17.94
N ILE A 184 4.52 7.45 17.27
CA ILE A 184 3.15 7.11 16.88
C ILE A 184 3.10 6.73 15.40
N PRO A 185 2.31 5.71 15.01
CA PRO A 185 2.14 5.38 13.61
C PRO A 185 1.34 6.49 12.90
N VAL A 186 1.90 7.02 11.82
CA VAL A 186 1.25 8.02 10.97
C VAL A 186 1.05 7.43 9.58
N HIS A 187 -0.17 7.52 9.05
CA HIS A 187 -0.52 7.01 7.74
C HIS A 187 -0.79 8.17 6.78
N LEU A 188 -0.08 8.22 5.66
CA LEU A 188 -0.22 9.27 4.64
C LEU A 188 -0.70 8.67 3.32
N LEU A 189 -1.80 9.21 2.79
CA LEU A 189 -2.26 8.94 1.42
C LEU A 189 -2.39 10.28 0.67
N VAL A 190 -1.60 10.44 -0.39
CA VAL A 190 -1.61 11.66 -1.21
C VAL A 190 -2.13 11.35 -2.61
N GLY A 191 -3.12 12.13 -3.06
CA GLY A 191 -3.65 12.08 -4.42
C GLY A 191 -3.58 13.46 -5.08
N TRP A 192 -3.09 13.51 -6.32
CA TRP A 192 -3.07 14.73 -7.13
C TRP A 192 -3.33 14.40 -8.59
N TYR A 193 -4.29 15.09 -9.21
CA TYR A 193 -4.55 15.02 -10.64
C TYR A 193 -4.92 16.41 -11.18
N ALA A 194 -4.59 16.65 -12.44
CA ALA A 194 -5.05 17.81 -13.18
C ALA A 194 -5.97 17.33 -14.30
N VAL A 195 -7.09 18.02 -14.51
CA VAL A 195 -7.97 17.75 -15.65
C VAL A 195 -7.48 18.60 -16.82
N THR A 196 -7.06 17.94 -17.90
CA THR A 196 -6.74 18.57 -19.18
C THR A 196 -7.77 18.14 -20.21
N GLU A 197 -8.03 18.97 -21.22
CA GLU A 197 -8.78 18.50 -22.39
C GLU A 197 -8.00 17.36 -23.06
N PRO A 198 -8.69 16.33 -23.60
CA PRO A 198 -8.03 15.31 -24.40
C PRO A 198 -7.23 15.98 -25.51
N ALA A 199 -6.03 15.48 -25.82
CA ALA A 199 -5.35 15.91 -27.03
C ALA A 199 -6.31 15.65 -28.20
N ALA A 200 -6.69 16.70 -28.93
CA ALA A 200 -7.42 16.51 -30.18
C ALA A 200 -6.53 15.62 -31.05
N GLY A 201 -7.02 14.42 -31.39
CA GLY A 201 -6.23 13.45 -32.15
C GLY A 201 -5.67 14.08 -33.42
N GLU A 202 -4.35 14.00 -33.58
CA GLU A 202 -3.69 14.12 -34.89
C GLU A 202 -3.85 12.82 -35.67
#